data_AF-A0A7W5YM81-F1
#
_entry.id   AF-A0A7W5YM81-F1
#
_cell.length_a   1.000
_cell.length_b   1.000
_cell.length_c   1.000
_cell.angle_alpha   90.00
_cell.angle_beta   90.00
_cell.angle_gamma   90.00
#
_symmetry.space_group_name_H-M   'P 1'
#
loop_
_entity.id
_entity.type
_entity.pdbx_description
1 polymer ?
#
loop_
_entity_poly.entity_id
_entity_poly.type
_entity_poly.pdbx_seq_one_letter_code
_entity_poly.pdbx_strand_id
1 'polypeptide(L)'
;MSVETPHGDGEFAAIPQGWLLYRGTGRPLQDISLRHALPAPPPWRTFTGGQVIDPPAEDLEELDRRLGRVDTLPVRRPDPQEVIAVNAALCLRRPLLVTGPPGVGKSTLAYQVSRELHLGPVLRWPVNSRSTLRSGLYDYDAVARVQDARVAGSEPSIGKYVQLGPLGTALLPYELPRVLLIDEFDKGDADLANDLLDVVEEGGFQIRELFRARSGRPEVVHTADAGRTAAISEGAVTCRAFPFIVITSNGEREFPPAFLRRCIRLEMPEPSAERLAELVVAHFGQDAEPYKDRIIQEFLDYRTRNSVAADQLLNALHLVITGQDGWSEQFYKQVLDVVLRRLDEAGVG
;
A
#
# COMPACT_ATOMS: atom_id res chain seq x y z
N MET A 1 -33.16 -16.69 -1.61
CA MET A 1 -32.30 -17.34 -2.62
C MET A 1 -30.91 -17.38 -2.05
N SER A 2 -30.50 -18.58 -1.65
CA SER A 2 -29.22 -18.85 -0.99
C SER A 2 -28.09 -18.62 -1.99
N VAL A 3 -27.17 -17.72 -1.65
CA VAL A 3 -25.95 -17.50 -2.44
C VAL A 3 -24.97 -18.59 -2.02
N GLU A 4 -24.67 -19.50 -2.94
CA GLU A 4 -23.63 -20.51 -2.79
C GLU A 4 -22.28 -19.83 -2.57
N THR A 5 -21.69 -20.06 -1.40
CA THR A 5 -20.27 -19.79 -1.13
C THR A 5 -19.42 -20.66 -2.04
N PRO A 6 -18.45 -20.11 -2.80
CA PRO A 6 -17.58 -20.95 -3.62
C PRO A 6 -16.70 -21.79 -2.71
N HIS A 7 -16.95 -23.10 -2.70
CA HIS A 7 -16.09 -24.09 -2.07
C HIS A 7 -14.80 -24.21 -2.89
N GLY A 8 -13.74 -23.58 -2.39
CA GLY A 8 -12.37 -23.87 -2.78
C GLY A 8 -11.71 -24.79 -1.75
N ASP A 9 -11.44 -26.03 -2.18
CA ASP A 9 -10.44 -27.02 -1.71
C ASP A 9 -9.83 -26.83 -0.31
N GLY A 10 -10.16 -27.76 0.60
CA GLY A 10 -9.30 -28.35 1.66
C GLY A 10 -8.51 -27.49 2.65
N GLU A 11 -7.72 -26.51 2.19
CA GLU A 11 -6.77 -25.74 2.99
C GLU A 11 -7.43 -24.62 3.80
N PHE A 12 -8.47 -23.96 3.26
CA PHE A 12 -9.16 -22.88 3.97
C PHE A 12 -10.19 -23.40 5.00
N ALA A 13 -10.59 -24.67 4.91
CA ALA A 13 -11.53 -25.28 5.84
C ALA A 13 -11.00 -25.39 7.29
N ALA A 14 -9.67 -25.29 7.47
CA ALA A 14 -9.01 -25.35 8.77
C ALA A 14 -8.86 -23.97 9.45
N ILE A 15 -9.16 -22.87 8.77
CA ILE A 15 -8.99 -21.52 9.32
C ILE A 15 -10.27 -21.11 10.08
N PRO A 16 -10.20 -20.74 11.38
CA PRO A 16 -11.38 -20.35 12.14
C PRO A 16 -12.09 -19.13 11.52
N GLN A 17 -13.40 -19.24 11.24
CA GLN A 17 -14.16 -18.18 10.57
C GLN A 17 -14.16 -16.83 11.31
N GLY A 18 -13.96 -16.81 12.63
CA GLY A 18 -13.84 -15.57 13.41
C GLY A 18 -12.51 -14.83 13.27
N TRP A 19 -11.51 -15.43 12.61
CA TRP A 19 -10.18 -14.85 12.42
C TRP A 19 -9.95 -14.28 11.00
N LEU A 20 -10.74 -14.72 10.02
CA LEU A 20 -10.67 -14.32 8.61
C LEU A 20 -11.37 -12.97 8.38
N LEU A 21 -10.69 -11.88 8.71
CA LEU A 21 -11.12 -10.51 8.36
C LEU A 21 -10.88 -10.26 6.87
N TYR A 22 -9.65 -10.48 6.43
CA TYR A 22 -9.25 -10.46 5.02
C TYR A 22 -9.36 -11.87 4.44
N ARG A 23 -9.99 -12.00 3.28
CA ARG A 23 -10.25 -13.25 2.55
C ARG A 23 -9.44 -13.35 1.25
N GLY A 24 -8.79 -12.29 0.80
CA GLY A 24 -7.91 -12.32 -0.37
C GLY A 24 -8.64 -12.33 -1.71
N THR A 25 -9.91 -11.93 -1.71
CA THR A 25 -10.78 -11.96 -2.89
C THR A 25 -10.57 -10.75 -3.80
N GLY A 26 -10.04 -9.65 -3.25
CA GLY A 26 -9.87 -8.38 -3.96
C GLY A 26 -11.19 -7.66 -4.22
N ARG A 27 -12.30 -8.10 -3.62
CA ARG A 27 -13.62 -7.49 -3.70
C ARG A 27 -14.00 -6.85 -2.37
N PRO A 28 -14.78 -5.75 -2.36
CA PRO A 28 -15.26 -5.15 -1.12
C PRO A 28 -16.07 -6.15 -0.30
N LEU A 29 -15.80 -6.22 1.00
CA LEU A 29 -16.45 -7.16 1.91
C LEU A 29 -17.83 -6.63 2.33
N GLN A 30 -18.88 -7.40 2.07
CA GLN A 30 -20.28 -6.95 2.23
C GLN A 30 -20.97 -7.49 3.49
N ASP A 31 -20.45 -8.57 4.07
CA ASP A 31 -21.13 -9.38 5.08
C ASP A 31 -20.63 -9.14 6.51
N ILE A 32 -19.51 -8.45 6.69
CA ILE A 32 -18.91 -8.16 8.00
C ILE A 32 -18.55 -6.68 8.10
N SER A 33 -18.89 -6.06 9.22
CA SER A 33 -18.40 -4.73 9.56
C SER A 33 -17.11 -4.84 10.35
N LEU A 34 -16.00 -4.36 9.78
CA LEU A 34 -14.67 -4.48 10.39
C LEU A 34 -14.62 -3.92 11.81
N ARG A 35 -15.36 -2.84 12.10
CA ARG A 35 -15.45 -2.25 13.45
C ARG A 35 -15.90 -3.23 14.54
N HIS A 36 -16.69 -4.23 14.18
CA HIS A 36 -17.20 -5.23 15.12
C HIS A 36 -16.39 -6.52 15.08
N ALA A 37 -15.77 -6.83 13.93
CA ALA A 37 -15.04 -8.08 13.74
C ALA A 37 -13.55 -7.98 14.10
N LEU A 38 -12.94 -6.80 13.99
CA LEU A 38 -11.54 -6.60 14.34
C LEU A 38 -11.36 -6.88 15.84
N PRO A 39 -10.57 -7.90 16.23
CA PRO A 39 -10.38 -8.22 17.64
C PRO A 39 -9.65 -7.10 18.36
N ALA A 40 -9.83 -7.06 19.69
CA ALA A 40 -9.09 -6.14 20.55
C ALA A 40 -7.57 -6.30 20.33
N PRO A 41 -6.81 -5.19 20.33
CA PRO A 41 -5.37 -5.28 20.16
C PRO A 41 -4.72 -6.04 21.33
N PRO A 42 -3.55 -6.66 21.12
CA PRO A 42 -2.73 -7.14 22.23
C PRO A 42 -2.46 -6.02 23.26
N PRO A 43 -2.32 -6.33 24.56
CA PRO A 43 -2.12 -5.31 25.59
C PRO A 43 -0.92 -4.38 25.33
N TRP A 44 0.19 -4.92 24.81
CA TRP A 44 1.40 -4.17 24.43
C TRP A 44 1.29 -3.45 23.07
N ARG A 45 0.13 -3.50 22.42
CA ARG A 45 -0.21 -2.78 21.17
C ARG A 45 -1.52 -1.99 21.33
N THR A 46 -1.84 -1.59 22.55
CA THR A 46 -2.98 -0.73 22.85
C THR A 46 -2.50 0.72 22.89
N PHE A 47 -3.10 1.59 22.08
CA PHE A 47 -2.70 2.98 21.94
C PHE A 47 -3.80 3.92 22.45
N THR A 48 -3.38 5.01 23.08
CA THR A 48 -4.27 5.96 23.77
C THR A 48 -4.37 7.30 23.02
N GLY A 49 -4.28 7.27 21.69
CA GLY A 49 -4.54 8.44 20.85
C GLY A 49 -5.84 9.15 21.23
N GLY A 50 -5.85 10.47 21.05
CA GLY A 50 -6.88 11.38 21.57
C GLY A 50 -8.28 11.21 20.97
N GLN A 51 -8.95 12.33 20.70
CA GLN A 51 -10.29 12.29 20.11
C GLN A 51 -10.26 11.66 18.71
N VAL A 52 -11.21 10.75 18.47
CA VAL A 52 -11.33 10.09 17.17
C VAL A 52 -11.61 11.12 16.07
N ILE A 53 -10.91 10.97 14.95
CA ILE A 53 -11.17 11.76 13.74
C ILE A 53 -11.74 10.88 12.62
N ASP A 54 -12.54 11.49 11.74
CA ASP A 54 -13.12 10.78 10.62
C ASP A 54 -12.07 10.48 9.54
N PRO A 55 -12.08 9.27 8.94
CA PRO A 55 -11.26 8.99 7.77
C PRO A 55 -11.76 9.78 6.55
N PRO A 56 -10.91 10.03 5.54
CA PRO A 56 -11.39 10.50 4.24
C PRO A 56 -12.27 9.44 3.56
N ALA A 57 -13.10 9.88 2.62
CA ALA A 57 -13.88 8.98 1.77
C ALA A 57 -12.95 8.06 0.95
N GLU A 58 -13.47 6.90 0.55
CA GLU A 58 -12.76 5.97 -0.32
C GLU A 58 -12.42 6.61 -1.68
N ASP A 59 -11.26 6.27 -2.20
CA ASP A 59 -10.81 6.67 -3.54
C ASP A 59 -10.99 5.49 -4.50
N LEU A 60 -12.23 5.28 -4.94
CA LEU A 60 -12.60 4.17 -5.82
C LEU A 60 -11.91 4.28 -7.18
N GLU A 61 -11.65 5.49 -7.67
CA GLU A 61 -10.96 5.71 -8.94
C GLU A 61 -9.50 5.25 -8.87
N GLU A 62 -8.77 5.60 -7.80
CA GLU A 62 -7.40 5.10 -7.59
C GLU A 62 -7.38 3.59 -7.40
N LEU A 63 -8.34 3.05 -6.66
CA LEU A 63 -8.46 1.60 -6.48
C LEU A 63 -8.67 0.92 -7.83
N ASP A 64 -9.66 1.33 -8.63
CA ASP A 64 -9.97 0.74 -9.93
C ASP A 64 -8.80 0.86 -10.91
N ARG A 65 -8.09 1.99 -10.90
CA ARG A 65 -6.87 2.19 -11.68
C ARG A 65 -5.79 1.15 -11.34
N ARG A 66 -5.62 0.83 -10.05
CA ARG A 66 -4.56 -0.05 -9.54
C ARG A 66 -4.87 -1.53 -9.64
N LEU A 67 -6.12 -1.94 -9.39
CA LEU A 67 -6.49 -3.37 -9.31
C LEU A 67 -7.44 -3.82 -10.43
N GLY A 68 -7.90 -2.90 -11.28
CA GLY A 68 -9.03 -3.15 -12.17
C GLY A 68 -10.38 -2.93 -11.48
N ARG A 69 -11.43 -2.84 -12.31
CA ARG A 69 -12.81 -2.58 -11.88
C ARG A 69 -13.40 -3.82 -11.20
N VAL A 70 -14.17 -3.61 -10.14
CA VAL A 70 -14.80 -4.70 -9.36
C VAL A 70 -15.73 -5.56 -10.23
N ASP A 71 -16.46 -4.94 -11.15
CA ASP A 71 -17.43 -5.65 -12.02
C ASP A 71 -16.77 -6.60 -13.02
N THR A 72 -15.51 -6.32 -13.41
CA THR A 72 -14.73 -7.14 -14.35
C THR A 72 -13.74 -8.06 -13.65
N LEU A 73 -13.51 -7.87 -12.35
CA LEU A 73 -12.57 -8.66 -11.57
C LEU A 73 -13.09 -10.10 -11.41
N PRO A 74 -12.39 -11.12 -11.94
CA PRO A 74 -12.64 -12.49 -11.51
C PRO A 74 -12.40 -12.59 -10.01
N VAL A 75 -13.18 -13.43 -9.31
CA VAL A 75 -12.90 -13.69 -7.89
C VAL A 75 -11.52 -14.32 -7.83
N ARG A 76 -10.56 -13.56 -7.31
CA ARG A 76 -9.20 -14.02 -7.16
C ARG A 76 -9.20 -15.28 -6.30
N ARG A 77 -8.45 -16.30 -6.71
CA ARG A 77 -8.14 -17.40 -5.82
C ARG A 77 -7.21 -16.91 -4.70
N PRO A 78 -7.64 -16.92 -3.43
CA PRO A 78 -6.80 -16.43 -2.36
C PRO A 78 -5.59 -17.34 -2.14
N ASP A 79 -4.43 -16.72 -1.96
CA ASP A 79 -3.22 -17.41 -1.50
C ASP A 79 -3.32 -17.60 0.04
N PRO A 80 -3.31 -18.84 0.55
CA PRO A 80 -3.40 -19.09 1.99
C PRO A 80 -2.32 -18.36 2.80
N GLN A 81 -1.09 -18.29 2.31
CA GLN A 81 0.01 -17.64 3.03
C GLN A 81 -0.20 -16.13 3.13
N GLU A 82 -0.64 -15.51 2.05
CA GLU A 82 -1.00 -14.09 2.04
C GLU A 82 -2.15 -13.80 3.01
N VAL A 83 -3.24 -14.59 2.93
CA VAL A 83 -4.40 -14.42 3.79
C VAL A 83 -4.01 -14.55 5.27
N ILE A 84 -3.21 -15.56 5.61
CA ILE A 84 -2.72 -15.76 6.97
C ILE A 84 -1.84 -14.58 7.41
N ALA A 85 -0.90 -14.13 6.58
CA ALA A 85 0.03 -13.06 6.91
C ALA A 85 -0.68 -11.71 7.12
N VAL A 86 -1.64 -11.37 6.25
CA VAL A 86 -2.44 -10.14 6.37
C VAL A 86 -3.29 -10.16 7.63
N ASN A 87 -4.02 -11.24 7.89
CA ASN A 87 -4.84 -11.34 9.11
C ASN A 87 -3.99 -11.34 10.39
N ALA A 88 -2.82 -11.99 10.37
CA ALA A 88 -1.87 -11.94 11.48
C ALA A 88 -1.36 -10.51 11.72
N ALA A 89 -0.98 -9.79 10.66
CA ALA A 89 -0.53 -8.40 10.75
C ALA A 89 -1.63 -7.48 11.29
N LEU A 90 -2.87 -7.63 10.81
CA LEU A 90 -4.05 -6.93 11.34
C LEU A 90 -4.22 -7.24 12.82
N CYS A 91 -4.40 -8.51 13.21
CA CYS A 91 -4.69 -8.89 14.59
C CYS A 91 -3.58 -8.50 15.58
N LEU A 92 -2.31 -8.66 15.19
CA LEU A 92 -1.16 -8.34 16.04
C LEU A 92 -0.77 -6.87 16.01
N ARG A 93 -1.41 -6.06 15.14
CA ARG A 93 -1.05 -4.66 14.89
C ARG A 93 0.44 -4.54 14.53
N ARG A 94 0.95 -5.40 13.66
CA ARG A 94 2.37 -5.43 13.26
C ARG A 94 2.51 -5.08 11.78
N PRO A 95 3.60 -4.41 11.36
CA PRO A 95 3.86 -4.18 9.95
C PRO A 95 3.99 -5.50 9.19
N LEU A 96 3.52 -5.51 7.94
CA LEU A 96 3.66 -6.61 6.99
C LEU A 96 4.81 -6.28 6.02
N LEU A 97 5.92 -7.00 6.12
CA LEU A 97 7.04 -6.93 5.19
C LEU A 97 6.80 -7.91 4.04
N VAL A 98 6.60 -7.37 2.84
CA VAL A 98 6.34 -8.10 1.60
C VAL A 98 7.60 -8.09 0.75
N THR A 99 8.18 -9.26 0.52
CA THR A 99 9.38 -9.45 -0.30
C THR A 99 9.05 -10.25 -1.56
N GLY A 100 9.78 -10.03 -2.64
CA GLY A 100 9.63 -10.80 -3.87
C GLY A 100 10.16 -10.04 -5.09
N PRO A 101 10.18 -10.67 -6.27
CA PRO A 101 10.68 -10.05 -7.50
C PRO A 101 9.93 -8.76 -7.87
N PRO A 102 10.52 -7.88 -8.69
CA PRO A 102 9.82 -6.72 -9.25
C PRO A 102 8.54 -7.15 -10.00
N GLY A 103 7.47 -6.37 -9.88
CA GLY A 103 6.25 -6.60 -10.66
C GLY A 103 5.32 -7.73 -10.20
N VAL A 104 5.58 -8.42 -9.09
CA VAL A 104 4.70 -9.50 -8.59
C VAL A 104 3.44 -9.01 -7.84
N GLY A 105 3.23 -7.69 -7.76
CA GLY A 105 2.06 -7.11 -7.09
C GLY A 105 2.23 -6.82 -5.58
N LYS A 106 3.47 -6.68 -5.10
CA LYS A 106 3.75 -6.35 -3.68
C LYS A 106 3.02 -5.09 -3.20
N SER A 107 3.11 -4.02 -3.97
CA SER A 107 2.46 -2.73 -3.65
C SER A 107 0.93 -2.82 -3.82
N THR A 108 0.47 -3.62 -4.78
CA THR A 108 -0.94 -3.90 -5.08
C THR A 108 -1.68 -4.50 -3.89
N LEU A 109 -1.01 -5.31 -3.05
CA LEU A 109 -1.58 -5.92 -1.85
C LEU A 109 -2.19 -4.88 -0.88
N ALA A 110 -1.53 -3.75 -0.68
CA ALA A 110 -2.06 -2.70 0.22
C ALA A 110 -3.43 -2.18 -0.26
N TYR A 111 -3.58 -1.97 -1.57
CA TYR A 111 -4.83 -1.52 -2.17
C TYR A 111 -5.91 -2.61 -2.15
N GLN A 112 -5.53 -3.89 -2.28
CA GLN A 112 -6.45 -5.02 -2.15
C GLN A 112 -7.04 -5.10 -0.74
N VAL A 113 -6.18 -5.00 0.28
CA VAL A 113 -6.64 -4.96 1.67
C VAL A 113 -7.51 -3.74 1.92
N SER A 114 -7.13 -2.57 1.41
CA SER A 114 -7.89 -1.33 1.61
C SER A 114 -9.29 -1.41 1.02
N ARG A 115 -9.41 -1.93 -0.21
CA ARG A 115 -10.69 -2.14 -0.89
C ARG A 115 -11.54 -3.17 -0.18
N GLU A 116 -10.97 -4.33 0.12
CA GLU A 116 -11.73 -5.44 0.71
C GLU A 116 -12.26 -5.07 2.10
N LEU A 117 -11.46 -4.34 2.90
CA LEU A 117 -11.80 -4.00 4.28
C LEU A 117 -12.37 -2.58 4.47
N HIS A 118 -12.63 -1.84 3.39
CA HIS A 118 -13.17 -0.47 3.44
C HIS A 118 -12.33 0.49 4.31
N LEU A 119 -10.99 0.47 4.15
CA LEU A 119 -10.07 1.25 4.99
C LEU A 119 -9.72 2.64 4.40
N GLY A 120 -10.38 3.03 3.32
CA GLY A 120 -10.19 4.32 2.65
C GLY A 120 -9.02 4.35 1.67
N PRO A 121 -8.55 5.55 1.29
CA PRO A 121 -7.38 5.72 0.44
C PRO A 121 -6.09 5.22 1.10
N VAL A 122 -5.24 4.58 0.31
CA VAL A 122 -3.91 4.12 0.76
C VAL A 122 -2.95 5.30 0.84
N LEU A 123 -2.38 5.53 2.02
CA LEU A 123 -1.30 6.48 2.20
C LEU A 123 -0.02 5.87 1.63
N ARG A 124 0.57 6.47 0.59
CA ARG A 124 1.79 5.95 -0.05
C ARG A 124 3.01 6.76 0.35
N TRP A 125 4.04 6.08 0.83
CA TRP A 125 5.36 6.63 1.11
C TRP A 125 6.42 5.90 0.27
N PRO A 126 6.83 6.47 -0.88
CA PRO A 126 7.92 5.91 -1.68
C PRO A 126 9.27 6.16 -1.02
N VAL A 127 10.10 5.13 -0.91
CA VAL A 127 11.43 5.22 -0.33
C VAL A 127 12.51 5.29 -1.41
N ASN A 128 13.47 6.18 -1.19
CA ASN A 128 14.68 6.33 -2.01
C ASN A 128 15.88 6.58 -1.10
N SER A 129 17.07 6.73 -1.69
CA SER A 129 18.33 6.92 -0.96
C SER A 129 18.42 8.18 -0.10
N ARG A 130 17.48 9.12 -0.24
CA ARG A 130 17.38 10.35 0.55
C ARG A 130 16.19 10.35 1.51
N SER A 131 15.37 9.30 1.52
CA SER A 131 14.23 9.20 2.42
C SER A 131 14.70 9.10 3.87
N THR A 132 14.06 9.86 4.75
CA THR A 132 14.36 9.87 6.20
C THR A 132 13.07 9.62 6.96
N LEU A 133 13.15 9.17 8.22
CA LEU A 133 11.93 9.01 9.04
C LEU A 133 11.10 10.29 9.07
N ARG A 134 11.77 11.45 9.15
CA ARG A 134 11.12 12.76 9.19
C ARG A 134 10.20 12.98 7.98
N SER A 135 10.62 12.65 6.76
CA SER A 135 9.79 12.84 5.56
C SER A 135 8.57 11.91 5.52
N GLY A 136 8.59 10.79 6.27
CA GLY A 136 7.40 9.97 6.51
C GLY A 136 6.45 10.58 7.55
N LEU A 137 7.00 11.25 8.57
CA LEU A 137 6.24 11.81 9.70
C LEU A 137 5.65 13.18 9.40
N TYR A 138 6.49 14.19 9.13
CA TYR A 138 6.08 15.55 8.84
C TYR A 138 7.22 16.40 8.29
N ASP A 139 6.86 17.40 7.50
CA ASP A 139 7.71 18.51 7.09
C ASP A 139 7.28 19.82 7.76
N TYR A 140 8.23 20.72 7.93
CA TYR A 140 8.00 22.05 8.51
C TYR A 140 8.69 23.13 7.67
N ASP A 141 7.91 24.06 7.10
CA ASP A 141 8.41 25.17 6.31
C ASP A 141 8.70 26.40 7.17
N ALA A 142 9.90 26.43 7.74
CA ALA A 142 10.38 27.57 8.52
C ALA A 142 10.53 28.85 7.68
N VAL A 143 10.82 28.72 6.37
CA VAL A 143 11.12 29.87 5.50
C VAL A 143 9.84 30.63 5.19
N ALA A 144 8.79 29.92 4.76
CA ALA A 144 7.47 30.50 4.51
C ALA A 144 6.94 31.17 5.78
N ARG A 145 7.13 30.56 6.96
CA ARG A 145 6.72 31.16 8.23
C ARG A 145 7.41 32.50 8.51
N VAL A 146 8.72 32.57 8.33
CA VAL A 146 9.49 33.81 8.56
C VAL A 146 9.10 34.90 7.55
N GLN A 147 8.83 34.53 6.30
CA GLN A 147 8.36 35.47 5.28
C GLN A 147 6.98 36.03 5.62
N ASP A 148 6.01 35.16 5.95
CA ASP A 148 4.66 35.56 6.34
C ASP A 148 4.67 36.42 7.61
N ALA A 149 5.53 36.11 8.59
CA ALA A 149 5.66 36.91 9.82
C ALA A 149 6.13 38.35 9.53
N ARG A 150 7.04 38.53 8.55
CA ARG A 150 7.50 39.87 8.12
C ARG A 150 6.41 40.65 7.39
N VAL A 151 5.59 39.98 6.58
CA VAL A 151 4.51 40.61 5.81
C VAL A 151 3.33 40.97 6.71
N ALA A 152 2.93 40.07 7.62
CA ALA A 152 1.78 40.26 8.49
C ALA A 152 2.06 41.15 9.70
N GLY A 153 3.33 41.34 10.09
CA GLY A 153 3.70 42.08 11.30
C GLY A 153 3.33 41.37 12.61
N SER A 154 2.95 40.09 12.55
CA SER A 154 2.61 39.23 13.69
C SER A 154 3.13 37.82 13.46
N GLU A 155 3.44 37.08 14.53
CA GLU A 155 3.86 35.68 14.38
C GLU A 155 2.68 34.78 13.97
N PRO A 156 2.71 34.14 12.79
CA PRO A 156 1.65 33.22 12.38
C PRO A 156 1.75 31.90 13.15
N SER A 157 0.60 31.21 13.26
CA SER A 157 0.49 29.87 13.87
C SER A 157 1.45 28.89 13.19
N ILE A 158 2.12 28.07 13.99
CA ILE A 158 3.12 27.10 13.52
C ILE A 158 2.45 26.03 12.68
N GLY A 159 1.25 25.59 13.08
CA GLY A 159 0.55 24.49 12.43
C GLY A 159 0.33 24.70 10.94
N LYS A 160 0.11 25.95 10.49
CA LYS A 160 -0.04 26.32 9.07
C LYS A 160 1.16 25.89 8.20
N TYR A 161 2.35 25.78 8.79
CA TYR A 161 3.59 25.42 8.09
C TYR A 161 4.04 23.99 8.37
N VAL A 162 3.22 23.21 9.08
CA VAL A 162 3.46 21.80 9.33
C VAL A 162 2.57 20.97 8.39
N GLN A 163 3.21 20.09 7.65
CA GLN A 163 2.58 19.15 6.74
C GLN A 163 2.90 17.74 7.21
N LEU A 164 1.91 16.99 7.67
CA LEU A 164 2.13 15.58 8.01
C LEU A 164 2.43 14.79 6.73
N GLY A 165 3.42 13.91 6.84
CA GLY A 165 3.73 12.91 5.83
C GLY A 165 2.77 11.72 5.89
N PRO A 166 2.95 10.72 5.03
CA PRO A 166 2.05 9.57 4.95
C PRO A 166 1.99 8.76 6.27
N LEU A 167 3.14 8.48 6.90
CA LEU A 167 3.18 7.78 8.19
C LEU A 167 2.59 8.63 9.31
N GLY A 168 2.92 9.93 9.35
CA GLY A 168 2.36 10.82 10.36
C GLY A 168 0.84 10.97 10.25
N THR A 169 0.33 11.02 9.02
CA THR A 169 -1.12 11.02 8.75
C THR A 169 -1.77 9.70 9.15
N ALA A 170 -1.14 8.56 8.87
CA ALA A 170 -1.65 7.24 9.23
C ALA A 170 -1.74 7.02 10.76
N LEU A 171 -0.89 7.71 11.53
CA LEU A 171 -0.84 7.66 12.99
C LEU A 171 -1.81 8.63 13.70
N LEU A 172 -2.61 9.39 12.96
CA LEU A 172 -3.69 10.16 13.57
C LEU A 172 -4.72 9.23 14.26
N PRO A 173 -5.49 9.74 15.25
CA PRO A 173 -6.37 8.90 16.07
C PRO A 173 -7.66 8.48 15.32
N TYR A 174 -7.54 7.62 14.32
CA TYR A 174 -8.71 7.01 13.66
C TYR A 174 -9.30 5.87 14.49
N GLU A 175 -10.61 5.62 14.35
CA GLU A 175 -11.29 4.46 14.97
C GLU A 175 -10.83 3.13 14.35
N LEU A 176 -10.66 3.12 13.03
CA LEU A 176 -10.20 1.99 12.23
C LEU A 176 -8.79 2.25 11.68
N PRO A 177 -8.00 1.19 11.43
CA PRO A 177 -6.64 1.34 10.91
C PRO A 177 -6.64 1.98 9.51
N ARG A 178 -5.78 2.97 9.29
CA ARG A 178 -5.47 3.46 7.94
C ARG A 178 -4.47 2.54 7.27
N VAL A 179 -4.57 2.36 5.95
CA VAL A 179 -3.57 1.61 5.18
C VAL A 179 -2.40 2.53 4.82
N LEU A 180 -1.19 2.13 5.17
CA LEU A 180 0.05 2.78 4.80
C LEU A 180 0.91 1.83 3.96
N LEU A 181 1.25 2.23 2.75
CA LEU A 181 2.20 1.54 1.89
C LEU A 181 3.56 2.26 1.95
N ILE A 182 4.56 1.60 2.52
CA ILE A 182 5.97 2.00 2.44
C ILE A 182 6.60 1.22 1.29
N ASP A 183 6.84 1.92 0.18
CA ASP A 183 7.19 1.31 -1.10
C ASP A 183 8.71 1.32 -1.31
N GLU A 184 9.29 0.20 -1.79
CA GLU A 184 10.73 0.05 -2.08
C GLU A 184 11.65 0.40 -0.89
N PHE A 185 11.33 -0.14 0.29
CA PHE A 185 11.99 0.21 1.55
C PHE A 185 13.49 -0.08 1.58
N ASP A 186 13.95 -1.06 0.80
CA ASP A 186 15.35 -1.43 0.64
C ASP A 186 16.22 -0.38 -0.05
N LYS A 187 15.61 0.60 -0.74
CA LYS A 187 16.33 1.75 -1.31
C LYS A 187 16.74 2.80 -0.27
N GLY A 188 16.17 2.72 0.93
CA GLY A 188 16.47 3.63 2.04
C GLY A 188 17.80 3.28 2.73
N ASP A 189 18.26 4.18 3.59
CA ASP A 189 19.45 3.91 4.41
C ASP A 189 19.13 2.93 5.57
N ALA A 190 20.15 2.28 6.14
CA ALA A 190 20.00 1.35 7.27
C ALA A 190 19.42 2.03 8.51
N ASP A 191 19.73 3.31 8.72
CA ASP A 191 19.22 4.09 9.85
C ASP A 191 17.69 4.22 9.78
N LEU A 192 17.11 4.34 8.58
CA LEU A 192 15.67 4.44 8.38
C LEU A 192 14.92 3.23 8.97
N ALA A 193 15.48 2.02 8.83
CA ALA A 193 14.89 0.81 9.36
C ALA A 193 14.84 0.81 10.89
N ASN A 194 15.91 1.28 11.54
CA ASN A 194 15.98 1.36 13.00
C ASN A 194 15.07 2.46 13.53
N ASP A 195 15.13 3.67 12.95
CA ASP A 195 14.32 4.82 13.35
C ASP A 195 12.82 4.52 13.26
N LEU A 196 12.40 3.79 12.23
CA LEU A 196 11.00 3.40 12.05
C LEU A 196 10.49 2.49 13.18
N LEU A 197 11.36 1.71 13.83
CA LEU A 197 10.95 0.78 14.89
C LEU A 197 10.35 1.50 16.09
N ASP A 198 10.98 2.59 16.53
CA ASP A 198 10.53 3.33 17.70
C ASP A 198 9.11 3.86 17.49
N VAL A 199 8.87 4.48 16.33
CA VAL A 199 7.53 4.98 15.96
C VAL A 199 6.51 3.86 15.85
N VAL A 200 6.89 2.73 15.24
CA VAL A 200 6.00 1.57 15.10
C VAL A 200 5.66 0.98 16.46
N GLU A 201 6.61 0.89 17.38
CA GLU A 201 6.42 0.39 18.75
C GLU A 201 5.54 1.30 19.58
N GLU A 202 5.81 2.61 19.59
CA GLU A 202 5.06 3.60 20.37
C GLU A 202 3.69 3.93 19.76
N GLY A 203 3.52 3.73 18.44
CA GLY A 203 2.29 4.10 17.72
C GLY A 203 2.05 5.60 17.71
N GLY A 204 3.11 6.40 17.75
CA GLY A 204 3.05 7.85 17.81
C GLY A 204 4.42 8.51 17.65
N PHE A 205 4.41 9.84 17.61
CA PHE A 205 5.61 10.67 17.54
C PHE A 205 5.32 12.09 18.03
N GLN A 206 6.37 12.89 18.18
CA GLN A 206 6.27 14.31 18.54
C GLN A 206 6.68 15.22 17.40
N ILE A 207 5.87 16.24 17.14
CA ILE A 207 6.17 17.36 16.26
C ILE A 207 6.95 18.38 17.09
N ARG A 208 8.26 18.43 16.87
CA ARG A 208 9.22 19.15 17.70
C ARG A 208 8.89 20.64 17.80
N GLU A 209 8.46 21.25 16.71
CA GLU A 209 8.16 22.67 16.61
C GLU A 209 6.93 23.05 17.46
N LEU A 210 5.88 22.21 17.43
CA LEU A 210 4.67 22.40 18.23
C LEU A 210 4.93 22.13 19.72
N PHE A 211 5.65 21.06 20.02
CA PHE A 211 6.02 20.71 21.40
C PHE A 211 6.86 21.81 22.06
N ARG A 212 7.79 22.42 21.32
CA ARG A 212 8.63 23.53 21.82
C ARG A 212 7.86 24.82 22.04
N ALA A 213 6.89 25.13 21.17
CA ALA A 213 6.12 26.36 21.27
C ALA A 213 5.19 26.39 22.48
N ARG A 214 4.72 25.22 22.93
CA ARG A 214 3.84 25.06 24.10
C ARG A 214 2.67 26.04 24.07
N SER A 215 1.98 26.13 22.94
CA SER A 215 0.89 27.08 22.72
C SER A 215 -0.28 26.93 23.72
N GLY A 216 -0.39 25.78 24.40
CA GLY A 216 -1.50 25.44 25.31
C GLY A 216 -2.84 25.22 24.60
N ARG A 217 -2.88 25.39 23.28
CA ARG A 217 -4.05 25.20 22.40
C ARG A 217 -3.71 24.22 21.27
N PRO A 218 -4.69 23.51 20.71
CA PRO A 218 -4.48 22.70 19.53
C PRO A 218 -4.03 23.56 18.33
N GLU A 219 -3.04 23.08 17.59
CA GLU A 219 -2.53 23.69 16.36
C GLU A 219 -3.05 22.87 15.16
N VAL A 220 -3.62 23.56 14.18
CA VAL A 220 -4.15 22.90 12.97
C VAL A 220 -3.02 22.71 11.98
N VAL A 221 -2.76 21.46 11.59
CA VAL A 221 -1.71 21.07 10.63
C VAL A 221 -2.35 20.47 9.37
N HIS A 222 -1.63 20.52 8.26
CA HIS A 222 -2.06 19.84 7.03
C HIS A 222 -1.74 18.35 7.07
N THR A 223 -2.56 17.52 6.44
CA THR A 223 -2.35 16.07 6.34
C THR A 223 -1.94 15.65 4.94
N ALA A 224 -1.39 14.44 4.77
CA ALA A 224 -1.09 13.88 3.46
C ALA A 224 -2.36 13.62 2.62
N ASP A 225 -3.53 13.50 3.27
CA ASP A 225 -4.81 13.50 2.57
C ASP A 225 -5.12 14.90 2.01
N ALA A 226 -5.36 14.98 0.70
CA ALA A 226 -5.53 16.24 -0.01
C ALA A 226 -6.66 17.10 0.59
N GLY A 227 -6.35 18.37 0.89
CA GLY A 227 -7.31 19.34 1.42
C GLY A 227 -7.75 19.11 2.87
N ARG A 228 -7.18 18.11 3.56
CA ARG A 228 -7.53 17.82 4.96
C ARG A 228 -6.51 18.39 5.94
N THR A 229 -6.99 18.62 7.15
CA THR A 229 -6.21 19.11 8.28
C THR A 229 -6.53 18.32 9.54
N ALA A 230 -5.62 18.36 10.51
CA ALA A 230 -5.79 17.74 11.82
C ALA A 230 -5.40 18.73 12.92
N ALA A 231 -6.14 18.73 14.02
CA ALA A 231 -5.81 19.52 15.20
C ALA A 231 -4.88 18.72 16.12
N ILE A 232 -3.66 19.20 16.31
CA ILE A 232 -2.64 18.55 17.15
C ILE A 232 -2.48 19.31 18.46
N SER A 233 -2.66 18.61 19.57
CA SER A 233 -2.49 19.17 20.91
C SER A 233 -1.11 18.81 21.47
N GLU A 234 -0.43 19.80 22.06
CA GLU A 234 0.89 19.63 22.70
C GLU A 234 1.98 19.05 21.78
N GLY A 235 1.78 19.10 20.47
CA GLY A 235 2.71 18.54 19.49
C GLY A 235 2.81 17.01 19.49
N ALA A 236 1.92 16.30 20.19
CA ALA A 236 1.91 14.84 20.20
C ALA A 236 0.94 14.29 19.16
N VAL A 237 1.39 13.32 18.36
CA VAL A 237 0.55 12.53 17.45
C VAL A 237 0.60 11.09 17.92
N THR A 238 -0.54 10.52 18.25
CA THR A 238 -0.63 9.12 18.72
C THR A 238 -1.89 8.50 18.14
N CYS A 239 -1.74 7.29 17.60
CA CYS A 239 -2.83 6.58 16.98
C CYS A 239 -3.79 6.02 18.03
N ARG A 240 -5.02 5.72 17.61
CA ARG A 240 -5.98 4.94 18.41
C ARG A 240 -6.10 3.53 17.84
N ALA A 241 -6.35 3.43 16.54
CA ALA A 241 -6.07 2.22 15.77
C ALA A 241 -4.69 2.32 15.13
N PHE A 242 -3.83 1.33 15.40
CA PHE A 242 -2.53 1.23 14.73
C PHE A 242 -2.73 1.01 13.23
N PRO A 243 -2.06 1.78 12.35
CA PRO A 243 -2.25 1.64 10.91
C PRO A 243 -1.85 0.25 10.41
N PHE A 244 -2.53 -0.20 9.35
CA PHE A 244 -2.12 -1.40 8.63
C PHE A 244 -0.97 -1.02 7.68
N ILE A 245 0.25 -1.31 8.11
CA ILE A 245 1.47 -0.94 7.39
C ILE A 245 1.92 -2.10 6.50
N VAL A 246 1.98 -1.86 5.19
CA VAL A 246 2.60 -2.75 4.20
C VAL A 246 3.94 -2.14 3.82
N ILE A 247 5.02 -2.87 4.04
CA ILE A 247 6.39 -2.50 3.66
C ILE A 247 6.81 -3.41 2.51
N THR A 248 7.20 -2.86 1.37
CA THR A 248 7.65 -3.68 0.24
C THR A 248 9.17 -3.60 0.08
N SER A 249 9.77 -4.69 -0.40
CA SER A 249 11.18 -4.75 -0.76
C SER A 249 11.39 -5.73 -1.92
N ASN A 250 12.34 -5.42 -2.79
CA ASN A 250 12.80 -6.29 -3.87
C ASN A 250 13.87 -7.28 -3.40
N GLY A 251 14.31 -7.20 -2.13
CA GLY A 251 15.40 -8.00 -1.60
C GLY A 251 16.78 -7.53 -2.04
N GLU A 252 16.91 -6.28 -2.50
CA GLU A 252 18.19 -5.71 -2.96
C GLU A 252 19.15 -5.45 -1.79
N ARG A 253 18.61 -5.27 -0.58
CA ARG A 253 19.37 -5.02 0.65
C ARG A 253 18.86 -5.89 1.79
N GLU A 254 19.77 -6.40 2.62
CA GLU A 254 19.41 -7.10 3.86
C GLU A 254 18.99 -6.11 4.95
N PHE A 255 17.88 -6.41 5.64
CA PHE A 255 17.42 -5.63 6.78
C PHE A 255 18.01 -6.14 8.11
N PRO A 256 18.20 -5.26 9.10
CA PRO A 256 18.65 -5.66 10.43
C PRO A 256 17.73 -6.73 11.05
N PRO A 257 18.26 -7.76 11.76
CA PRO A 257 17.43 -8.77 12.41
C PRO A 257 16.40 -8.22 13.40
N ALA A 258 16.72 -7.10 14.06
CA ALA A 258 15.80 -6.41 14.96
C ALA A 258 14.55 -5.88 14.25
N PHE A 259 14.69 -5.46 12.99
CA PHE A 259 13.59 -5.00 12.15
C PHE A 259 12.74 -6.18 11.68
N LEU A 260 13.38 -7.23 11.18
CA LEU A 260 12.71 -8.44 10.70
C LEU A 260 11.87 -9.12 11.80
N ARG A 261 12.34 -9.14 13.05
CA ARG A 261 11.61 -9.72 14.19
C ARG A 261 10.31 -8.97 14.53
N ARG A 262 10.16 -7.71 14.11
CA ARG A 262 9.00 -6.86 14.40
C ARG A 262 7.97 -6.85 13.28
N CYS A 263 8.35 -7.29 12.08
CA CYS A 263 7.44 -7.43 10.94
C CYS A 263 6.86 -8.85 10.84
N ILE A 264 5.62 -8.98 10.38
CA ILE A 264 5.14 -10.22 9.79
C ILE A 264 5.72 -10.29 8.38
N ARG A 265 6.21 -11.46 7.96
CA ARG A 265 6.89 -11.61 6.67
C ARG A 265 5.98 -12.36 5.71
N LEU A 266 5.85 -11.83 4.49
CA LEU A 266 5.20 -12.48 3.37
C LEU A 266 6.16 -12.46 2.18
N GLU A 267 6.44 -13.62 1.63
CA GLU A 267 7.19 -13.74 0.38
C GLU A 267 6.19 -13.96 -0.75
N MET A 268 6.21 -13.07 -1.75
CA MET A 268 5.37 -13.20 -2.94
C MET A 268 6.18 -13.85 -4.06
N PRO A 269 5.80 -15.06 -4.50
CA PRO A 269 6.44 -15.71 -5.63
C PRO A 269 6.09 -15.01 -6.94
N GLU A 270 6.76 -15.41 -8.02
CA GLU A 270 6.34 -14.99 -9.35
C GLU A 270 4.92 -15.47 -9.67
N PRO A 271 4.10 -14.66 -10.36
CA PRO A 271 2.73 -15.03 -10.67
C PRO A 271 2.68 -16.25 -11.60
N SER A 272 1.77 -17.18 -11.30
CA SER A 272 1.41 -18.30 -12.16
C SER A 272 0.66 -17.82 -13.41
N ALA A 273 0.54 -18.69 -14.42
CA ALA A 273 -0.26 -18.41 -15.62
C ALA A 273 -1.71 -18.03 -15.26
N GLU A 274 -2.30 -18.75 -14.31
CA GLU A 274 -3.64 -18.48 -13.77
C GLU A 274 -3.73 -17.07 -13.16
N ARG A 275 -2.74 -16.69 -12.36
CA ARG A 275 -2.71 -15.36 -11.71
C ARG A 275 -2.53 -14.23 -12.72
N LEU A 276 -1.72 -14.44 -13.76
CA LEU A 276 -1.56 -13.49 -14.87
C LEU A 276 -2.87 -13.33 -15.64
N ALA A 277 -3.60 -14.43 -15.88
CA ALA A 277 -4.91 -14.40 -16.54
C ALA A 277 -5.94 -13.61 -15.71
N GLU A 278 -5.97 -13.80 -14.40
CA GLU A 278 -6.83 -13.01 -13.50
C GLU A 278 -6.51 -11.51 -13.59
N LEU A 279 -5.22 -11.13 -13.60
CA LEU A 279 -4.78 -9.75 -13.75
C LEU A 279 -5.20 -9.15 -15.10
N VAL A 280 -5.01 -9.89 -16.19
CA VAL A 280 -5.40 -9.46 -17.53
C VAL A 280 -6.91 -9.17 -17.60
N VAL A 281 -7.75 -10.09 -17.14
CA VAL A 281 -9.20 -9.93 -17.17
C VAL A 281 -9.65 -8.76 -16.28
N ALA A 282 -9.01 -8.56 -15.12
CA ALA A 282 -9.32 -7.44 -14.24
C ALA A 282 -9.14 -6.06 -14.91
N HIS A 283 -8.10 -5.91 -15.75
CA HIS A 283 -7.76 -4.65 -16.40
C HIS A 283 -8.45 -4.43 -17.75
N PHE A 284 -8.68 -5.51 -18.52
CA PHE A 284 -9.15 -5.40 -19.90
C PHE A 284 -10.52 -6.07 -20.15
N GLY A 285 -11.09 -6.76 -19.17
CA GLY A 285 -12.38 -7.43 -19.31
C GLY A 285 -12.44 -8.39 -20.49
N GLN A 286 -13.52 -8.31 -21.28
CA GLN A 286 -13.76 -9.17 -22.44
C GLN A 286 -12.86 -8.83 -23.64
N ASP A 287 -12.30 -7.63 -23.69
CA ASP A 287 -11.46 -7.19 -24.83
C ASP A 287 -10.14 -7.96 -24.91
N ALA A 288 -9.71 -8.56 -23.80
CA ALA A 288 -8.53 -9.40 -23.74
C ALA A 288 -8.74 -10.84 -24.20
N GLU A 289 -9.98 -11.36 -24.21
CA GLU A 289 -10.24 -12.79 -24.42
C GLU A 289 -9.64 -13.35 -25.73
N PRO A 290 -9.62 -12.63 -26.87
CA PRO A 290 -8.99 -13.12 -28.10
C PRO A 290 -7.46 -13.28 -28.02
N TYR A 291 -6.80 -12.56 -27.11
CA TYR A 291 -5.34 -12.44 -27.08
C TYR A 291 -4.71 -12.96 -25.78
N LYS A 292 -5.50 -13.11 -24.72
CA LYS A 292 -5.08 -13.45 -23.35
C LYS A 292 -4.13 -14.65 -23.32
N ASP A 293 -4.57 -15.79 -23.85
CA ASP A 293 -3.80 -17.04 -23.73
C ASP A 293 -2.50 -16.99 -24.53
N ARG A 294 -2.53 -16.41 -25.74
CA ARG A 294 -1.34 -16.24 -26.59
C ARG A 294 -0.31 -15.35 -25.91
N ILE A 295 -0.72 -14.18 -25.43
CA ILE A 295 0.19 -13.19 -24.85
C ILE A 295 0.74 -13.66 -23.49
N ILE A 296 -0.08 -14.32 -22.67
CA ILE A 296 0.39 -14.91 -21.41
C ILE A 296 1.43 -15.99 -21.69
N GLN A 297 1.21 -16.86 -22.67
CA GLN A 297 2.18 -17.89 -23.01
C GLN A 297 3.48 -17.29 -23.57
N GLU A 298 3.38 -16.33 -24.49
CA GLU A 298 4.53 -15.58 -25.02
C GLU A 298 5.32 -14.89 -23.89
N PHE A 299 4.62 -14.28 -22.91
CA PHE A 299 5.22 -13.66 -21.74
C PHE A 299 5.92 -14.67 -20.82
N LEU A 300 5.29 -15.80 -20.51
CA LEU A 300 5.87 -16.84 -19.67
C LEU A 300 7.12 -17.45 -20.32
N ASP A 301 7.06 -17.73 -21.62
CA ASP A 301 8.19 -18.22 -22.40
C ASP A 301 9.34 -17.20 -22.38
N TYR A 302 9.03 -15.90 -22.53
CA TYR A 302 10.03 -14.84 -22.45
C TYR A 302 10.65 -14.71 -21.05
N ARG A 303 9.83 -14.88 -20.00
CA ARG A 303 10.25 -14.84 -18.58
C ARG A 303 11.21 -15.96 -18.21
N THR A 304 11.13 -17.11 -18.87
CA THR A 304 12.11 -18.20 -18.64
C THR A 304 13.56 -17.80 -18.97
N ARG A 305 13.73 -16.78 -19.82
CA ARG A 305 15.05 -16.30 -20.29
C ARG A 305 15.40 -14.91 -19.76
N ASN A 306 14.43 -14.16 -19.24
CA ASN A 306 14.58 -12.76 -18.86
C ASN A 306 13.77 -12.44 -17.59
N SER A 307 14.30 -11.56 -16.74
CA SER A 307 13.52 -11.00 -15.63
C SER A 307 12.55 -9.96 -16.16
N VAL A 308 11.25 -10.26 -16.15
CA VAL A 308 10.20 -9.39 -16.69
C VAL A 308 9.10 -9.19 -15.66
N ALA A 309 8.71 -7.93 -15.46
CA ALA A 309 7.67 -7.53 -14.53
C ALA A 309 6.26 -7.63 -15.17
N ALA A 310 5.24 -7.91 -14.35
CA ALA A 310 3.87 -8.12 -14.84
C ALA A 310 3.22 -6.85 -15.44
N ASP A 311 3.72 -5.65 -15.15
CA ASP A 311 3.29 -4.42 -15.79
C ASP A 311 3.64 -4.39 -17.29
N GLN A 312 4.76 -5.02 -17.69
CA GLN A 312 5.11 -5.17 -19.11
C GLN A 312 4.09 -6.02 -19.88
N LEU A 313 3.52 -7.05 -19.23
CA LEU A 313 2.42 -7.83 -19.79
C LEU A 313 1.19 -6.94 -20.05
N LEU A 314 0.81 -6.12 -19.07
CA LEU A 314 -0.34 -5.22 -19.21
C LEU A 314 -0.11 -4.18 -20.30
N ASN A 315 1.09 -3.62 -20.41
CA ASN A 315 1.45 -2.68 -21.48
C ASN A 315 1.39 -3.34 -22.86
N ALA A 316 1.94 -4.55 -23.00
CA ALA A 316 1.89 -5.31 -24.24
C ALA A 316 0.46 -5.56 -24.68
N LEU A 317 -0.39 -6.01 -23.76
CA LEU A 317 -1.80 -6.28 -24.04
C LEU A 317 -2.58 -5.00 -24.38
N HIS A 318 -2.32 -3.89 -23.68
CA HIS A 318 -2.93 -2.60 -24.00
C HIS A 318 -2.62 -2.15 -25.43
N LEU A 319 -1.38 -2.30 -25.87
CA LEU A 319 -0.96 -1.96 -27.23
C LEU A 319 -1.62 -2.86 -28.28
N VAL A 320 -1.75 -4.16 -27.99
CA VAL A 320 -2.43 -5.10 -28.90
C VAL A 320 -3.93 -4.81 -29.01
N ILE A 321 -4.59 -4.49 -27.89
CA ILE A 321 -6.03 -4.15 -27.87
C ILE A 321 -6.29 -2.80 -28.55
N THR A 322 -5.45 -1.78 -28.31
CA THR A 322 -5.64 -0.45 -28.92
C THR A 322 -5.16 -0.37 -30.37
N GLY A 323 -4.23 -1.22 -30.78
CA GLY A 323 -3.75 -1.32 -32.16
C GLY A 323 -4.67 -2.13 -33.08
N GLN A 324 -5.91 -2.40 -32.65
CA GLN A 324 -6.89 -3.16 -33.41
C GLN A 324 -7.04 -2.58 -34.82
N ASP A 325 -6.82 -3.47 -35.79
CA ASP A 325 -6.83 -3.31 -37.25
C ASP A 325 -5.50 -2.92 -37.92
N GLY A 326 -4.81 -3.94 -38.46
CA GLY A 326 -3.81 -3.75 -39.53
C GLY A 326 -2.37 -4.14 -39.19
N TRP A 327 -2.09 -4.67 -38.00
CA TRP A 327 -0.73 -5.13 -37.70
C TRP A 327 -0.42 -6.42 -38.44
N SER A 328 0.71 -6.44 -39.14
CA SER A 328 1.28 -7.69 -39.61
C SER A 328 1.84 -8.48 -38.42
N GLU A 329 1.89 -9.81 -38.52
CA GLU A 329 2.55 -10.67 -37.52
C GLU A 329 4.00 -10.24 -37.23
N GLN A 330 4.69 -9.67 -38.21
CA GLN A 330 6.05 -9.15 -38.04
C GLN A 330 6.07 -7.87 -37.20
N PHE A 331 5.14 -6.94 -37.44
CA PHE A 331 5.04 -5.70 -36.65
C PHE A 331 4.59 -5.99 -35.21
N TYR A 332 3.63 -6.91 -35.04
CA TYR A 332 3.21 -7.41 -33.72
C TYR A 332 4.41 -7.93 -32.92
N LYS A 333 5.23 -8.81 -33.52
CA LYS A 333 6.44 -9.32 -32.87
C LYS A 333 7.43 -8.22 -32.53
N GLN A 334 7.63 -7.23 -33.40
CA GLN A 334 8.51 -6.09 -33.12
C GLN A 334 8.02 -5.25 -31.94
N VAL A 335 6.71 -4.98 -31.86
CA VAL A 335 6.13 -4.23 -30.74
C VAL A 335 6.30 -5.00 -29.43
N LEU A 336 5.98 -6.29 -29.42
CA LEU A 336 6.19 -7.12 -28.22
C LEU A 336 7.66 -7.15 -27.80
N ASP A 337 8.59 -7.30 -28.74
CA ASP A 337 10.02 -7.35 -28.45
C ASP A 337 10.53 -6.02 -27.86
N VAL A 338 9.92 -4.89 -28.22
CA VAL A 338 10.23 -3.58 -27.62
C VAL A 338 9.63 -3.43 -26.23
N VAL A 339 8.41 -3.91 -26.00
CA VAL A 339 7.70 -3.73 -24.73
C VAL A 339 8.20 -4.70 -23.64
N LEU A 340 8.56 -5.92 -24.05
CA LEU A 340 9.08 -6.98 -23.18
C LEU A 340 10.61 -6.91 -23.02
N ARG A 341 11.28 -5.94 -23.65
CA ARG A 341 12.74 -5.76 -23.57
C ARG A 341 13.17 -5.45 -22.14
N ARG A 342 14.39 -5.89 -21.80
CA ARG A 342 15.02 -5.69 -20.49
C ARG A 342 14.99 -4.22 -20.05
N LEU A 343 14.60 -3.97 -18.81
CA LEU A 343 14.87 -2.69 -18.13
C LEU A 343 16.35 -2.51 -17.77
N ASP A 344 17.16 -3.58 -17.84
CA ASP A 344 18.57 -3.57 -17.43
C ASP A 344 19.55 -3.07 -18.52
N GLU A 345 19.09 -2.80 -19.75
CA GLU A 345 19.96 -2.30 -20.84
C GLU A 345 20.14 -0.77 -20.83
N ALA A 346 19.62 -0.08 -19.81
CA ALA A 346 19.93 1.33 -19.56
C ALA A 346 21.33 1.49 -18.94
N GLY A 347 22.40 1.18 -19.69
CA GLY A 347 23.76 1.30 -19.15
C GLY A 347 24.95 1.00 -20.05
N VAL A 348 24.77 0.76 -21.35
CA VAL A 348 25.92 0.69 -22.29
C VAL A 348 25.54 1.38 -23.60
N GLY A 349 25.75 2.68 -23.65
CA GLY A 349 25.68 3.51 -24.85
C GLY A 349 26.73 4.60 -24.77
#